data_AF-A0AAP3AL24-F1
#
_entry.id   AF-A0AAP3AL24-F1
#
_cell.length_a   1.000
_cell.length_b   1.000
_cell.length_c   1.000
_cell.angle_alpha   90.00
_cell.angle_beta   90.00
_cell.angle_gamma   90.00
#
_symmetry.space_group_name_H-M   'P 1'
#
loop_
_entity.id
_entity.type
_entity.pdbx_description
1 polymer ?
#
loop_
_entity_poly.entity_id
_entity_poly.type
_entity_poly.pdbx_seq_one_letter_code
_entity_poly.pdbx_strand_id
1 'polypeptide(L)' 'MARITIRPLTDSDRSAAGAVLAADGGYAQRVHGRPPKPDDVTSLFTARPPATEPDQKHLLGLFLDSELVGVADLATD' A
#
# COMPACT_ATOMS: atom_id res chain seq x y z
N MET A 1 -8.59 10.67 21.40
CA MET A 1 -8.06 10.92 20.05
C MET A 1 -7.45 9.62 19.56
N ALA A 2 -7.76 9.20 18.33
CA ALA A 2 -7.15 7.99 17.76
C ALA A 2 -5.64 8.20 17.58
N ARG A 3 -4.85 7.16 17.82
CA ARG A 3 -3.40 7.22 17.68
C ARG A 3 -3.02 6.92 16.23
N ILE A 4 -2.23 7.80 15.62
CA ILE A 4 -1.62 7.52 14.31
C ILE A 4 -0.28 6.83 14.53
N THR A 5 -0.06 5.71 13.84
CA THR A 5 1.26 5.05 13.76
C THR A 5 1.65 4.77 12.32
N ILE A 6 2.95 4.80 12.06
CA ILE A 6 3.52 4.46 10.76
C ILE A 6 4.53 3.34 10.98
N ARG A 7 4.43 2.26 10.21
CA ARG A 7 5.36 1.13 10.28
C ARG A 7 5.50 0.45 8.91
N PRO A 8 6.59 -0.30 8.67
CA PRO A 8 6.68 -1.19 7.53
C PRO A 8 5.50 -2.17 7.48
N LEU A 9 4.97 -2.41 6.28
CA LEU A 9 4.05 -3.51 6.02
C LEU A 9 4.84 -4.81 5.86
N THR A 10 4.25 -5.90 6.33
CA THR A 10 4.75 -7.26 6.12
C THR A 10 3.72 -8.08 5.35
N ASP A 11 4.06 -9.30 4.97
CA ASP A 11 3.11 -10.18 4.26
C ASP A 11 1.81 -10.44 5.04
N SER A 12 1.82 -10.33 6.38
CA SER A 12 0.59 -10.48 7.18
C SER A 12 -0.41 -9.33 6.96
N ASP A 13 0.04 -8.19 6.45
CA ASP A 13 -0.80 -7.02 6.22
C ASP A 13 -1.50 -7.02 4.84
N ARG A 14 -1.22 -8.01 3.97
CA ARG A 14 -1.75 -8.04 2.59
C ARG A 14 -3.27 -7.96 2.53
N SER A 15 -3.97 -8.65 3.44
CA SER A 15 -5.43 -8.61 3.51
C SER A 15 -5.93 -7.20 3.84
N ALA A 16 -5.31 -6.54 4.83
CA ALA A 16 -5.64 -5.18 5.22
C ALA A 16 -5.33 -4.17 4.10
N ALA A 17 -4.19 -4.32 3.42
CA ALA A 17 -3.84 -3.48 2.28
C ALA A 17 -4.84 -3.65 1.12
N GLY A 18 -5.32 -4.87 0.87
CA GLY A 18 -6.40 -5.13 -0.08
C GLY A 18 -7.70 -4.41 0.28
N ALA A 19 -8.06 -4.36 1.56
CA ALA A 19 -9.22 -3.60 2.02
C ALA A 19 -9.06 -2.09 1.76
N VAL A 20 -7.86 -1.53 2.01
CA VAL A 20 -7.56 -0.12 1.68
C VAL A 20 -7.71 0.16 0.18
N LEU A 21 -7.14 -0.70 -0.67
CA LEU A 21 -7.26 -0.54 -2.13
C LEU A 21 -8.71 -0.70 -2.60
N ALA A 22 -9.50 -1.59 -2.00
CA ALA A 22 -10.92 -1.75 -2.34
C ALA A 22 -11.78 -0.57 -1.87
N ALA A 23 -11.41 0.08 -0.77
CA ALA A 23 -12.12 1.22 -0.18
C ALA A 23 -11.61 2.60 -0.66
N ASP A 24 -10.93 2.64 -1.82
CA ASP A 24 -10.17 3.79 -2.30
C ASP A 24 -10.97 5.03 -2.74
N GLY A 25 -12.30 5.02 -2.58
CA GLY A 25 -13.19 6.11 -2.97
C GLY A 25 -13.12 6.46 -4.47
N GLY A 26 -12.84 5.47 -5.32
CA GLY A 26 -12.71 5.64 -6.77
C GLY A 26 -11.35 6.19 -7.22
N TYR A 27 -10.34 6.18 -6.35
CA TYR A 27 -8.98 6.60 -6.70
C TYR A 27 -8.43 5.82 -7.89
N ALA A 28 -8.52 4.48 -7.88
CA ALA A 28 -8.03 3.63 -8.96
C ALA A 28 -8.74 3.94 -10.27
N GLN A 29 -10.04 4.25 -10.23
CA GLN A 29 -10.76 4.68 -11.43
C GLN A 29 -10.19 5.99 -11.99
N ARG A 30 -9.86 6.95 -11.13
CA ARG A 30 -9.30 8.25 -11.55
C ARG A 30 -7.85 8.14 -12.05
N VAL A 31 -7.03 7.32 -11.42
CA VAL A 31 -5.58 7.24 -11.68
C VAL A 31 -5.23 6.17 -12.70
N HIS A 32 -5.90 5.01 -12.64
CA HIS A 32 -5.61 3.85 -13.49
C HIS A 32 -6.69 3.61 -14.56
N GLY A 33 -7.80 4.35 -14.54
CA GLY A 33 -8.90 4.19 -15.50
C GLY A 33 -9.74 2.92 -15.28
N ARG A 34 -9.52 2.19 -14.18
CA ARG A 34 -10.20 0.93 -13.85
C ARG A 34 -10.40 0.78 -12.34
N PRO A 35 -11.35 -0.05 -11.88
CA PRO A 35 -11.43 -0.39 -10.47
C PRO A 35 -10.18 -1.17 -9.99
N PRO A 36 -9.97 -1.23 -8.66
CA PRO A 36 -8.94 -2.08 -8.04
C PRO A 36 -9.16 -3.56 -8.39
N LYS A 37 -8.07 -4.31 -8.53
CA LYS A 37 -8.04 -5.75 -8.79
C LYS A 37 -7.26 -6.46 -7.68
N PRO A 38 -7.51 -7.77 -7.43
CA PRO A 38 -6.75 -8.54 -6.46
C PRO A 38 -5.22 -8.46 -6.66
N ASP A 39 -4.77 -8.49 -7.93
CA ASP A 39 -3.34 -8.41 -8.28
C ASP A 39 -2.69 -7.05 -7.96
N ASP A 40 -3.48 -6.01 -7.69
CA ASP A 40 -2.95 -4.71 -7.29
C ASP A 40 -2.31 -4.79 -5.90
N VAL A 41 -2.77 -5.69 -5.02
CA VAL A 41 -2.10 -5.94 -3.72
C VAL A 41 -0.72 -6.56 -3.95
N THR A 42 -0.61 -7.55 -4.84
CA THR A 42 0.69 -8.13 -5.18
C THR A 42 1.61 -7.06 -5.74
N SER A 43 1.11 -6.25 -6.67
CA SER A 43 1.86 -5.16 -7.29
C SER A 43 2.29 -4.10 -6.27
N LEU A 44 1.44 -3.73 -5.32
CA LEU A 44 1.79 -2.78 -4.26
C LEU A 44 3.02 -3.23 -3.45
N PHE A 45 3.13 -4.54 -3.16
CA PHE A 45 4.23 -5.10 -2.37
C PHE A 45 5.51 -5.33 -3.18
N THR A 46 5.43 -5.50 -4.49
CA THR A 46 6.59 -5.96 -5.31
C THR A 46 6.99 -5.01 -6.42
N ALA A 47 6.06 -4.19 -6.93
CA ALA A 47 6.35 -3.27 -8.02
C ALA A 47 7.30 -2.18 -7.55
N ARG A 48 8.32 -1.93 -8.37
CA ARG A 48 9.38 -0.97 -8.10
C ARG A 48 9.88 -0.38 -9.42
N PRO A 49 10.52 0.80 -9.40
CA PRO A 49 11.12 1.36 -10.59
C PRO A 49 12.12 0.39 -11.26
N PRO A 50 12.33 0.50 -12.57
CA PRO A 50 13.40 -0.26 -13.23
C PRO A 50 14.75 0.04 -12.59
N ALA A 51 15.65 -0.97 -12.59
CA ALA A 51 17.01 -0.87 -12.06
C ALA A 51 17.14 -0.61 -10.54
N THR A 52 16.06 -0.69 -9.75
CA THR A 52 16.14 -0.72 -8.28
C THR A 52 16.19 -2.16 -7.74
N GLU A 53 16.87 -2.34 -6.61
CA GLU A 53 16.96 -3.57 -5.84
C GLU A 53 15.77 -3.74 -4.87
N PRO A 54 15.47 -4.96 -4.38
CA PRO A 54 14.32 -5.19 -3.49
C PRO A 54 14.37 -4.40 -2.18
N ASP A 55 15.55 -4.17 -1.62
CA ASP A 55 15.78 -3.47 -0.35
C ASP A 55 15.66 -1.95 -0.46
N GLN A 56 15.64 -1.41 -1.68
CA GLN A 56 15.39 0.01 -1.97
C GLN A 56 13.90 0.37 -1.97
N LYS A 57 13.01 -0.62 -1.87
CA LYS A 57 11.56 -0.41 -1.75
C LYS A 57 11.15 -0.54 -0.28
N HIS A 58 10.47 0.49 0.22
CA HIS A 58 9.88 0.48 1.56
C HIS A 58 8.40 0.78 1.48
N LEU A 59 7.57 -0.23 1.68
CA LEU A 59 6.12 -0.08 1.79
C LEU A 59 5.74 0.12 3.26
N LEU A 60 5.19 1.30 3.56
CA LEU A 60 4.75 1.70 4.90
C LEU A 60 3.23 1.70 4.97
N GLY A 61 2.68 1.33 6.13
CA GLY A 61 1.27 1.48 6.45
C GLY A 61 1.02 2.68 7.35
N LEU A 62 -0.10 3.37 7.12
CA LEU A 62 -0.64 4.41 7.97
C LEU A 62 -1.79 3.81 8.78
N PHE A 63 -1.62 3.75 10.10
CA PHE A 63 -2.58 3.09 10.99
C PHE A 63 -3.29 4.11 11.89
N LEU A 64 -4.61 4.00 11.99
CA LEU A 64 -5.42 4.60 13.05
C LEU A 64 -5.71 3.52 14.10
N ASP A 65 -5.12 3.68 15.28
CA ASP A 65 -5.04 2.63 16.30
C ASP A 65 -4.46 1.32 15.73
N SER A 66 -5.27 0.29 15.48
CA SER A 66 -4.85 -0.97 14.86
C SER A 66 -5.30 -1.15 13.42
N GLU A 67 -6.10 -0.23 12.88
CA GLU A 67 -6.66 -0.31 11.53
C GLU A 67 -5.72 0.33 10.51
N LEU A 68 -5.39 -0.40 9.43
CA LEU A 68 -4.66 0.14 8.30
C LEU A 68 -5.61 0.98 7.44
N VAL A 69 -5.33 2.28 7.33
CA VAL A 69 -6.20 3.23 6.61
C VAL A 69 -5.53 3.86 5.38
N GLY A 70 -4.24 3.57 5.17
CA GLY A 70 -3.49 4.10 4.05
C GLY A 70 -2.14 3.43 3.91
N VAL A 71 -1.51 3.61 2.75
CA VAL A 71 -0.18 3.08 2.44
C VAL A 71 0.68 4.18 1.86
N ALA A 72 1.99 4.09 2.09
CA ALA A 72 3.00 4.95 1.48
C ALA A 72 4.12 4.08 0.91
N ASP A 73 4.43 4.30 -0.36
CA ASP A 73 5.48 3.57 -1.08
C ASP A 73 6.68 4.50 -1.25
N LEU A 74 7.82 4.10 -0.68
CA LEU A 74 9.06 4.87 -0.69
C LEU A 74 10.11 4.11 -1.47
N ALA A 75 10.83 4.83 -2.34
CA ALA A 75 12.03 4.34 -2.99
C ALA A 75 13.25 5.11 -2.46
N THR A 76 14.34 4.39 -2.18
CA THR A 76 15.64 4.96 -1.78
C THR A 76 16.66 4.79 -2.90
N ASP A 77 17.65 5.69 -2.93
CA ASP A 77 18.77 5.67 -3.89
C ASP A 77 19.82 4.59 -3.54
#